data_AF-A0A661PJN0-F1
#
_entry.id   AF-A0A661PJN0-F1
#
_cell.length_a   1.000
_cell.length_b   1.000
_cell.length_c   1.000
_cell.angle_alpha   90.00
_cell.angle_beta   90.00
_cell.angle_gamma   90.00
#
_symmetry.space_group_name_H-M   'P 1'
#
loop_
_entity.id
_entity.type
_entity.pdbx_description
1 polymer ?
#
loop_
_entity_poly.entity_id
_entity_poly.type
_entity_poly.pdbx_seq_one_letter_code
_entity_poly.pdbx_strand_id
1 'polypeptide(L)'
;MKLDYTTLDLLRKSHPAWRLLNSPHAPLVASFLQRVFITPNVREMVQADLAEALEDELYALREQHGLKAFPKTALVYLNDWAGNDKGWLRKFYPVGSDEPSFDLTPASEKAIAWLESLTERAFVGTESRLLTLFELLRQMNAGSETDPQV
;
A
#
# COMPACT_ATOMS: atom_id res chain seq x y z
N MET A 1 -9.81 -10.15 20.43
CA MET A 1 -10.90 -9.23 20.03
C MET A 1 -11.77 -9.97 19.01
N LYS A 2 -13.08 -10.12 19.23
CA LYS A 2 -13.94 -10.82 18.29
C LYS A 2 -14.28 -9.88 17.13
N LEU A 3 -14.03 -10.30 15.89
CA LEU A 3 -14.40 -9.55 14.69
C LEU A 3 -15.90 -9.72 14.42
N ASP A 4 -16.73 -9.16 15.29
CA ASP A 4 -18.18 -9.13 15.07
C ASP A 4 -18.59 -7.96 14.17
N TYR A 5 -19.85 -7.99 13.72
CA TYR A 5 -20.40 -7.00 12.81
C TYR A 5 -20.25 -5.57 13.33
N THR A 6 -20.56 -5.34 14.61
CA THR A 6 -20.49 -4.00 15.24
C THR A 6 -19.06 -3.46 15.24
N THR A 7 -18.09 -4.32 15.57
CA THR A 7 -16.67 -3.97 15.54
C THR A 7 -16.22 -3.61 14.12
N LEU A 8 -16.63 -4.40 13.12
CA LEU A 8 -16.27 -4.17 11.72
C LEU A 8 -16.93 -2.90 11.15
N ASP A 9 -18.19 -2.61 11.48
CA ASP A 9 -18.84 -1.38 11.02
C ASP A 9 -18.17 -0.14 11.65
N LEU A 10 -17.77 -0.22 12.92
CA LEU A 10 -17.00 0.85 13.56
C LEU A 10 -15.63 1.05 12.90
N LEU A 11 -14.88 -0.04 12.65
CA LEU A 11 -13.58 0.02 11.98
C LEU A 11 -13.70 0.57 10.56
N ARG A 12 -14.69 0.12 9.78
CA ARG A 12 -14.96 0.66 8.44
C ARG A 12 -15.22 2.17 8.48
N LYS A 13 -15.91 2.63 9.53
CA LYS A 13 -16.23 4.05 9.72
C LYS A 13 -15.09 4.87 10.27
N SER A 14 -14.13 4.34 11.03
CA SER A 14 -13.13 5.14 11.76
C SER A 14 -11.68 4.87 11.35
N HIS A 15 -11.36 3.68 10.88
CA HIS A 15 -9.99 3.28 10.61
C HIS A 15 -9.48 3.89 9.29
N PRO A 16 -8.40 4.70 9.29
CA PRO A 16 -7.91 5.40 8.11
C PRO A 16 -7.64 4.49 6.91
N ALA A 17 -7.03 3.32 7.15
CA ALA A 17 -6.77 2.32 6.11
C ALA A 17 -8.05 1.90 5.36
N TRP A 18 -9.12 1.58 6.10
CA TRP A 18 -10.37 1.15 5.47
C TRP A 18 -11.08 2.32 4.80
N ARG A 19 -11.03 3.52 5.39
CA ARG A 19 -11.53 4.74 4.75
C ARG A 19 -10.80 5.03 3.43
N LEU A 20 -9.49 4.80 3.36
CA LEU A 20 -8.70 4.92 2.13
C LEU A 20 -9.22 3.95 1.08
N LEU A 21 -9.33 2.67 1.42
CA LEU A 21 -9.79 1.63 0.49
C LEU A 21 -11.23 1.82 0.02
N ASN A 22 -12.09 2.46 0.83
CA ASN A 22 -13.48 2.76 0.48
C ASN A 22 -13.65 4.12 -0.24
N SER A 23 -12.58 4.88 -0.44
CA SER A 23 -12.63 6.17 -1.13
C SER A 23 -12.83 5.98 -2.64
N PRO A 24 -13.70 6.77 -3.30
CA PRO A 24 -13.82 6.73 -4.76
C PRO A 24 -12.52 7.17 -5.46
N HIS A 25 -11.66 7.92 -4.76
CA HIS A 25 -10.36 8.34 -5.25
C HIS A 25 -9.22 7.45 -4.74
N ALA A 26 -9.52 6.25 -4.22
CA ALA A 26 -8.50 5.31 -3.75
C ALA A 26 -7.41 5.03 -4.79
N PRO A 27 -7.70 4.86 -6.11
CA PRO A 27 -6.66 4.62 -7.10
C PRO A 27 -5.64 5.77 -7.20
N LEU A 28 -6.11 7.03 -7.24
CA LEU A 28 -5.24 8.20 -7.22
C LEU A 28 -4.38 8.23 -5.95
N VAL A 29 -5.02 8.11 -4.79
CA VAL A 29 -4.35 8.24 -3.49
C VAL A 29 -3.30 7.14 -3.32
N ALA A 30 -3.67 5.89 -3.54
CA ALA A 30 -2.78 4.75 -3.33
C ALA A 30 -1.59 4.78 -4.29
N SER A 31 -1.84 4.96 -5.60
CA SER A 31 -0.75 4.98 -6.60
C SER A 31 0.23 6.13 -6.37
N PHE A 32 -0.29 7.32 -6.07
CA PHE A 32 0.54 8.49 -5.77
C PHE A 32 1.37 8.31 -4.50
N LEU A 33 0.75 7.92 -3.39
CA LEU A 33 1.46 7.75 -2.11
C LEU A 33 2.47 6.60 -2.16
N GLN A 34 2.17 5.51 -2.87
CA GLN A 34 3.10 4.41 -3.12
C GLN A 34 4.33 4.93 -3.87
N ARG A 35 4.13 5.65 -4.99
CA ARG A 35 5.20 6.17 -5.83
C ARG A 35 6.11 7.15 -5.10
N VAL A 36 5.55 7.99 -4.23
CA VAL A 36 6.32 9.10 -3.64
C VAL A 36 6.92 8.77 -2.27
N PHE A 37 6.26 7.95 -1.43
CA PHE A 37 6.78 7.59 -0.11
C PHE A 37 7.35 6.17 -0.06
N ILE A 38 6.61 5.18 -0.56
CA ILE A 38 6.93 3.76 -0.33
C ILE A 38 8.05 3.28 -1.27
N THR A 39 7.89 3.47 -2.58
CA THR A 39 8.88 3.02 -3.58
C THR A 39 10.28 3.63 -3.35
N PRO A 40 10.44 4.95 -3.14
CA PRO A 40 11.75 5.55 -2.84
C PRO A 40 12.13 5.46 -1.36
N ASN A 41 11.27 4.91 -0.48
CA ASN A 41 11.48 4.83 0.97
C ASN A 41 11.75 6.20 1.62
N VAL A 42 10.97 7.21 1.22
CA VAL A 42 11.01 8.56 1.78
C VAL A 42 10.11 8.60 3.01
N ARG A 43 10.65 9.06 4.15
CA ARG A 43 9.89 9.12 5.41
C ARG A 43 9.02 10.36 5.52
N GLU A 44 9.54 11.49 5.08
CA GLU A 44 8.87 12.78 5.12
C GLU A 44 9.26 13.59 3.89
N MET A 45 8.39 14.52 3.50
CA MET A 45 8.59 15.36 2.34
C MET A 45 7.97 16.74 2.59
N VAL A 46 8.66 17.77 2.14
CA VAL A 46 8.21 19.16 2.29
C VAL A 46 6.93 19.38 1.47
N GLN A 47 6.02 20.20 1.98
CA GLN A 47 4.73 20.47 1.34
C GLN A 47 4.86 20.96 -0.09
N ALA A 48 5.86 21.82 -0.38
CA ALA A 48 6.06 22.38 -1.71
C ALA A 48 6.32 21.26 -2.73
N ASP A 49 7.34 20.43 -2.49
CA ASP A 49 7.71 19.30 -3.35
C ASP A 49 6.56 18.29 -3.49
N LEU A 50 5.88 18.00 -2.40
CA LEU A 50 4.76 17.06 -2.41
C LEU A 50 3.56 17.59 -3.20
N ALA A 51 3.28 18.90 -3.09
CA ALA A 51 2.20 19.55 -3.83
C ALA A 51 2.52 19.63 -5.33
N GLU A 52 3.76 19.93 -5.69
CA GLU A 52 4.22 19.92 -7.09
C GLU A 52 4.06 18.53 -7.70
N ALA A 53 4.60 17.50 -7.04
CA ALA A 53 4.50 16.12 -7.53
C ALA A 53 3.05 15.63 -7.71
N LEU A 54 2.13 16.10 -6.86
CA LEU A 54 0.71 15.76 -6.98
C LEU A 54 0.04 16.57 -8.09
N GLU A 55 0.41 17.83 -8.31
CA GLU A 55 -0.18 18.65 -9.37
C GLU A 55 0.16 18.07 -10.75
N ASP A 56 1.38 17.56 -10.94
CA ASP A 56 1.79 16.86 -12.17
C ASP A 56 0.93 15.59 -12.41
N GLU A 57 0.69 14.80 -11.36
CA GLU A 57 -0.16 13.61 -11.44
C GLU A 57 -1.61 13.98 -11.78
N LEU A 58 -2.14 15.01 -11.13
CA LEU A 58 -3.48 15.52 -11.39
C LEU A 58 -3.61 16.05 -12.81
N TYR A 59 -2.58 16.73 -13.32
CA TYR A 59 -2.54 17.20 -14.70
C TYR A 59 -2.68 16.03 -15.68
N ALA A 60 -1.83 15.00 -15.56
CA ALA A 60 -1.88 13.82 -16.41
C ALA A 60 -3.24 13.10 -16.35
N LEU A 61 -3.82 12.95 -15.16
CA LEU A 61 -5.13 12.32 -14.99
C LEU A 61 -6.27 13.16 -15.57
N ARG A 62 -6.21 14.48 -15.47
CA ARG A 62 -7.20 15.39 -16.08
C ARG A 62 -7.12 15.36 -17.61
N GLU A 63 -5.95 15.14 -18.19
CA GLU A 63 -5.80 14.94 -19.64
C GLU A 63 -6.49 13.64 -20.10
N GLN A 64 -6.37 12.56 -19.32
CA GLN A 64 -6.92 11.25 -19.68
C GLN A 64 -8.41 11.08 -19.36
N HIS A 65 -8.87 11.60 -18.22
CA HIS A 65 -10.23 11.40 -17.69
C HIS A 65 -11.12 12.66 -17.78
N GLY A 66 -10.57 13.76 -18.27
CA GLY A 66 -11.25 15.04 -18.44
C GLY A 66 -11.06 16.00 -17.27
N LEU A 67 -11.11 17.30 -17.57
CA LEU A 67 -10.80 18.40 -16.63
C LEU A 67 -11.65 18.41 -15.35
N LYS A 68 -12.83 17.79 -15.35
CA LYS A 68 -13.74 17.75 -14.20
C LYS A 68 -13.51 16.56 -13.26
N ALA A 69 -12.69 15.58 -13.63
CA ALA A 69 -12.50 14.36 -12.85
C ALA A 69 -11.84 14.63 -11.47
N PHE A 70 -10.92 15.60 -11.42
CA PHE A 70 -10.20 15.99 -10.20
C PHE A 70 -10.14 17.51 -10.06
N PRO A 71 -11.23 18.17 -9.61
CA PRO A 71 -11.38 19.62 -9.71
C PRO A 71 -10.61 20.43 -8.66
N LYS A 72 -10.11 19.79 -7.60
CA LYS A 72 -9.38 20.48 -6.51
C LYS A 72 -7.90 20.59 -6.85
N THR A 73 -7.21 21.59 -6.30
CA THR A 73 -5.75 21.71 -6.42
C THR A 73 -5.03 20.66 -5.56
N ALA A 74 -3.77 20.37 -5.88
CA ALA A 74 -2.94 19.42 -5.14
C ALA A 74 -2.93 19.73 -3.62
N LEU A 75 -2.66 20.97 -3.24
CA LEU A 75 -2.58 21.36 -1.83
C LEU A 75 -3.91 21.13 -1.08
N VAL A 76 -5.05 21.34 -1.73
CA VAL A 76 -6.36 21.05 -1.11
C VAL A 76 -6.53 19.54 -0.91
N TYR A 77 -6.14 18.71 -1.89
CA TYR A 77 -6.16 17.26 -1.72
C TYR A 77 -5.24 16.79 -0.58
N LEU A 78 -4.01 17.30 -0.50
CA LEU A 78 -3.07 16.94 0.56
C LEU A 78 -3.59 17.32 1.96
N ASN A 79 -4.15 18.52 2.11
CA ASN A 79 -4.75 18.93 3.38
C ASN A 79 -5.99 18.09 3.71
N ASP A 80 -6.82 17.73 2.72
CA ASP A 80 -7.94 16.80 2.93
C ASP A 80 -7.42 15.44 3.44
N TRP A 81 -6.35 14.90 2.82
CA TRP A 81 -5.76 13.61 3.18
C TRP A 81 -5.13 13.62 4.57
N ALA A 82 -4.58 14.76 4.99
CA ALA A 82 -4.07 14.98 6.34
C ALA A 82 -5.14 15.33 7.39
N GLY A 83 -6.35 15.67 6.95
CA GLY A 83 -7.46 15.99 7.85
C GLY A 83 -7.87 14.81 8.72
N ASN A 84 -8.39 15.09 9.91
CA ASN A 84 -8.80 14.07 10.90
C ASN A 84 -9.82 13.05 10.36
N ASP A 85 -10.61 13.43 9.36
CA ASP A 85 -11.57 12.55 8.71
C ASP A 85 -10.90 11.47 7.86
N LYS A 86 -9.70 11.73 7.32
CA LYS A 86 -8.98 10.76 6.48
C LYS A 86 -7.80 10.17 7.22
N GLY A 87 -6.93 11.01 7.78
CA GLY A 87 -5.73 10.60 8.51
C GLY A 87 -4.78 9.76 7.67
N TRP A 88 -4.75 10.01 6.36
CA TRP A 88 -3.90 9.26 5.43
C TRP A 88 -2.47 9.78 5.40
N LEU A 89 -2.34 11.09 5.56
CA LEU A 89 -1.08 11.79 5.78
C LEU A 89 -1.10 12.42 7.18
N ARG A 90 0.07 12.75 7.69
CA ARG A 90 0.19 13.66 8.82
C ARG A 90 1.01 14.88 8.39
N LYS A 91 0.50 16.05 8.74
CA LYS A 91 1.15 17.35 8.48
C LYS A 91 1.80 17.84 9.77
N PHE A 92 3.05 18.27 9.70
CA PHE A 92 3.79 18.78 10.84
C PHE A 92 4.85 19.80 10.39
N TYR A 93 5.45 20.49 11.35
CA TYR A 93 6.59 21.37 11.11
C TYR A 93 7.83 20.68 11.68
N PRO A 94 8.82 20.31 10.84
CA PRO A 94 10.09 19.77 11.32
C PRO A 94 10.79 20.75 12.26
N VAL A 95 11.58 20.21 13.19
CA VAL A 95 12.31 21.04 14.15
C VAL A 95 13.30 21.94 13.41
N GLY A 96 13.17 23.25 13.59
CA GLY A 96 14.06 24.24 12.95
C GLY A 96 13.70 24.58 11.50
N SER A 97 12.52 24.16 11.01
CA SER A 97 11.98 24.56 9.72
C SER A 97 10.66 25.32 9.88
N ASP A 98 10.50 26.40 9.11
CA ASP A 98 9.23 27.14 8.99
C ASP A 98 8.34 26.56 7.88
N GLU A 99 8.79 25.51 7.19
CA GLU A 99 8.05 24.88 6.11
C GLU A 99 7.33 23.60 6.60
N PRO A 100 6.03 23.46 6.31
CA PRO A 100 5.30 22.26 6.68
C PRO A 100 5.81 21.07 5.86
N SER A 101 5.92 19.92 6.52
CA SER A 101 6.22 18.63 5.91
C SER A 101 5.10 17.64 6.16
N PHE A 102 5.07 16.61 5.32
CA PHE A 102 4.09 15.54 5.37
C PHE A 102 4.80 14.19 5.46
N ASP A 103 4.23 13.30 6.24
CA ASP A 103 4.60 11.88 6.25
C ASP A 103 3.38 10.98 6.04
N LEU A 104 3.67 9.76 5.57
CA LEU A 104 2.67 8.73 5.35
C LEU A 104 2.29 8.09 6.69
N THR A 105 1.00 7.94 6.98
CA THR A 105 0.60 7.27 8.22
C THR A 105 0.74 5.75 8.11
N PRO A 106 1.05 5.04 9.21
CA PRO A 106 1.15 3.58 9.19
C PRO A 106 -0.14 2.88 8.72
N ALA A 107 -1.29 3.53 8.91
CA ALA A 107 -2.57 3.01 8.43
C ALA A 107 -2.67 3.06 6.89
N SER A 108 -2.16 4.12 6.26
CA SER A 108 -2.07 4.22 4.80
C SER A 108 -1.09 3.22 4.22
N GLU A 109 0.10 3.07 4.83
CA GLU A 109 1.07 2.05 4.45
C GLU A 109 0.44 0.66 4.45
N LYS A 110 -0.31 0.32 5.51
CA LYS A 110 -1.01 -0.97 5.60
C LYS A 110 -2.05 -1.17 4.51
N ALA A 111 -2.79 -0.12 4.14
CA ALA A 111 -3.75 -0.18 3.05
C ALA A 111 -3.07 -0.42 1.70
N ILE A 112 -1.97 0.28 1.44
CA ILE A 112 -1.21 0.16 0.19
C ILE A 112 -0.51 -1.20 0.11
N ALA A 113 0.10 -1.68 1.18
CA ALA A 113 0.70 -3.01 1.24
C ALA A 113 -0.34 -4.12 0.97
N TRP A 114 -1.57 -3.95 1.44
CA TRP A 114 -2.65 -4.87 1.09
C TRP A 114 -2.99 -4.82 -0.41
N LEU A 115 -3.05 -3.63 -1.03
CA LEU A 115 -3.26 -3.48 -2.47
C LEU A 115 -2.12 -4.13 -3.28
N GLU A 116 -0.87 -3.98 -2.84
CA GLU A 116 0.29 -4.65 -3.46
C GLU A 116 0.13 -6.17 -3.41
N SER A 117 -0.32 -6.72 -2.27
CA SER A 117 -0.58 -8.17 -2.13
C SER A 117 -1.67 -8.71 -3.06
N LEU A 118 -2.55 -7.85 -3.60
CA LEU A 118 -3.54 -8.26 -4.61
C LEU A 118 -2.92 -8.48 -5.99
N THR A 119 -1.76 -7.86 -6.24
CA THR A 119 -1.02 -7.97 -7.51
C THR A 119 0.09 -9.00 -7.45
N GLU A 120 0.51 -9.40 -6.24
CA GLU A 120 1.38 -10.55 -6.06
C GLU A 120 0.73 -11.78 -6.68
N ARG A 121 1.42 -12.41 -7.64
CA ARG A 121 0.99 -13.71 -8.16
C ARG A 121 0.83 -14.64 -6.97
N ALA A 122 -0.37 -15.20 -6.79
CA ALA A 122 -0.58 -16.32 -5.88
C ALA A 122 0.52 -17.33 -6.16
N PHE A 123 1.44 -17.50 -5.21
CA PHE A 123 2.50 -18.50 -5.34
C PHE A 123 1.79 -19.85 -5.44
N VAL A 124 1.69 -20.39 -6.66
CA VAL A 124 1.15 -21.73 -6.92
C VAL A 124 2.23 -22.72 -6.49
N GLY A 125 2.45 -22.80 -5.16
CA GLY A 125 3.47 -23.62 -4.54
C GLY A 125 3.15 -25.11 -4.53
N THR A 126 2.14 -25.57 -5.27
CA THR A 126 1.80 -26.98 -5.37
C THR A 126 2.76 -27.74 -6.29
N GLU A 127 3.19 -27.16 -7.41
CA GLU A 127 4.09 -27.87 -8.34
C GLU A 127 5.50 -28.01 -7.76
N SER A 128 6.06 -26.93 -7.20
CA SER A 128 7.39 -26.96 -6.57
C SER A 128 7.42 -27.90 -5.36
N ARG A 129 6.39 -27.90 -4.51
CA ARG A 129 6.33 -28.83 -3.35
C ARG A 129 6.11 -30.28 -3.78
N LEU A 130 5.31 -30.55 -4.81
CA LEU A 130 5.12 -31.90 -5.35
C LEU A 130 6.42 -32.43 -5.96
N LEU A 131 7.14 -31.61 -6.73
CA LEU A 131 8.42 -31.99 -7.31
C LEU A 131 9.46 -32.26 -6.22
N THR A 132 9.57 -31.41 -5.19
CA THR A 132 10.46 -31.67 -4.04
C THR A 132 10.05 -32.93 -3.27
N LEU A 133 8.74 -33.20 -3.11
CA LEU A 133 8.24 -34.45 -2.52
C LEU A 133 8.64 -35.66 -3.37
N PHE A 134 8.49 -35.59 -4.69
CA PHE A 134 8.89 -36.66 -5.61
C PHE A 134 10.41 -36.90 -5.60
N GLU A 135 11.22 -35.84 -5.53
CA GLU A 135 12.66 -35.96 -5.41
C GLU A 135 13.08 -36.57 -4.07
N LEU A 136 12.47 -36.16 -2.97
CA LEU A 136 12.71 -36.75 -1.64
C LEU A 136 12.31 -38.23 -1.60
N LEU A 137 11.15 -38.59 -2.16
CA LEU A 137 10.73 -39.99 -2.28
C LEU A 137 11.68 -40.81 -3.16
N ARG A 138 12.19 -40.24 -4.27
CA ARG A 138 13.20 -40.90 -5.12
C ARG A 138 14.53 -41.08 -4.38
N GLN A 139 14.98 -40.08 -3.64
CA GLN A 139 16.21 -40.15 -2.85
C GLN A 139 16.08 -41.20 -1.73
N MET A 140 14.91 -41.30 -1.08
CA MET A 140 14.65 -42.36 -0.11
C MET A 140 14.67 -43.75 -0.76
N ASN A 141 14.05 -43.90 -1.95
CA ASN A 141 14.07 -45.19 -2.66
C ASN A 141 15.48 -45.58 -3.12
N ALA A 142 16.25 -44.64 -3.68
CA ALA A 142 17.62 -44.88 -4.12
C ALA A 142 18.60 -45.10 -2.95
N GLY A 143 18.35 -44.48 -1.78
CA GLY A 143 19.13 -44.69 -0.56
C GLY A 143 18.78 -45.97 0.20
N SER A 144 17.73 -46.69 -0.20
CA SER A 144 17.28 -47.95 0.43
C SER A 144 17.84 -49.21 -0.27
N GLU A 145 18.46 -49.08 -1.44
CA GLU A 145 19.13 -50.17 -2.17
C GLU A 145 20.64 -50.22 -1.88
N THR A 146 21.03 -50.08 -0.61
CA THR A 146 22.31 -50.63 -0.15
C THR A 146 22.01 -51.81 0.74
N ASP A 147 21.69 -52.95 0.10
CA ASP A 147 21.83 -54.28 0.68
C ASP A 147 23.33 -54.60 0.70
N PRO A 148 24.01 -54.54 1.85
CA PRO A 148 25.37 -55.03 1.95
C PRO A 148 25.27 -56.56 2.10
N GLN A 149 25.47 -57.29 1.01
CA GLN A 149 25.74 -58.73 1.12
C GLN A 149 27.05 -58.94 1.88
N VAL A 150 26.95 -59.18 3.18
CA VAL A 150 27.82 -60.06 3.97
C VAL A 150 26.99 -60.75 5.05
#